data_AF-A0A6P3YTF3-F1
#
_entry.id   AF-A0A6P3YTF3-F1
#
_cell.length_a   1.000
_cell.length_b   1.000
_cell.length_c   1.000
_cell.angle_alpha   90.00
_cell.angle_beta   90.00
_cell.angle_gamma   90.00
#
_symmetry.space_group_name_H-M   'P 1'
#
loop_
_entity.id
_entity.type
_entity.pdbx_description
1 polymer ?
#
loop_
_entity_poly.entity_id
_entity_poly.type
_entity_poly.pdbx_seq_one_letter_code
_entity_poly.pdbx_strand_id
1 'polypeptide(L)'
;LCGLIQYLNLFGTAIGYTIAASVSMMAIKRSNCFHKSGGKDPCHMSSNGYMITFGVSEVIFSQIQDFSHVSWLSIVAAIMSFTYSTVGLSLGIGKVAGNGTIKGSLLGISIGTVTKAGTVTPTQKMWRSMQALGAIAFAYSFSLVLVEIQDTIKSPPAEHKTMKKATLFSVVVTTVFYMLCGCFGYAAFGDDSPGNLLTGFGFYNPYWLLDIANVAIVVHLIGAYQVFCQPLFAFVEKWSAQKWPKRDFITAEYEIPIPLCGVYQFNFFRLVWRTVFVIMTTLMAMLLPFFNDVVGIIGAFGFWPLTVYFPVEMYISQKKIARWSSRWVGLQIISITCLAISIAAAVGSFAGVALDLKTYKPFKTSY
;
A
#
# COMPACT_ATOMS: atom_id res chain seq x y z
N LEU A 1 0.04 -23.15 -2.70
CA LEU A 1 -0.09 -22.10 -3.75
C LEU A 1 -0.67 -20.80 -3.19
N CYS A 2 -1.89 -20.79 -2.62
CA CYS A 2 -2.51 -19.60 -2.02
C CYS A 2 -1.57 -18.84 -1.05
N GLY A 3 -1.03 -19.53 -0.04
CA GLY A 3 -0.09 -18.91 0.91
C GLY A 3 1.18 -18.34 0.27
N LEU A 4 1.74 -18.97 -0.77
CA LEU A 4 2.89 -18.43 -1.49
C LEU A 4 2.55 -17.08 -2.15
N ILE A 5 1.40 -17.01 -2.83
CA ILE A 5 0.94 -15.79 -3.49
C ILE A 5 0.64 -14.71 -2.44
N GLN A 6 0.04 -15.08 -1.30
CA GLN A 6 -0.22 -14.18 -0.17
C GLN A 6 1.09 -13.60 0.36
N TYR A 7 2.10 -14.42 0.69
CA TYR A 7 3.37 -13.94 1.23
C TYR A 7 4.15 -13.08 0.23
N LEU A 8 4.12 -13.40 -1.07
CA LEU A 8 4.72 -12.55 -2.10
C LEU A 8 4.03 -11.18 -2.17
N ASN A 9 2.70 -11.14 -2.01
CA ASN A 9 1.95 -9.89 -1.94
C ASN A 9 2.29 -9.10 -0.67
N LEU A 10 2.38 -9.74 0.50
CA LEU A 10 2.78 -9.08 1.74
C LEU A 10 4.21 -8.47 1.63
N PHE A 11 5.14 -9.20 1.02
CA PHE A 11 6.49 -8.69 0.70
C PHE A 11 6.43 -7.48 -0.24
N GLY A 12 5.63 -7.54 -1.29
CA GLY A 12 5.40 -6.42 -2.20
C GLY A 12 4.82 -5.20 -1.48
N THR A 13 3.81 -5.39 -0.63
CA THR A 13 3.19 -4.32 0.16
C THR A 13 4.21 -3.62 1.06
N ALA A 14 5.13 -4.36 1.68
CA ALA A 14 6.22 -3.80 2.48
C ALA A 14 7.13 -2.86 1.67
N ILE A 15 7.45 -3.24 0.41
CA ILE A 15 8.19 -2.37 -0.52
C ILE A 15 7.36 -1.10 -0.83
N GLY A 16 6.08 -1.28 -1.17
CA GLY A 16 5.18 -0.17 -1.47
C GLY A 16 5.06 0.85 -0.34
N TYR A 17 4.94 0.39 0.91
CA TYR A 17 4.92 1.24 2.10
C TYR A 17 6.24 1.97 2.32
N THR A 18 7.37 1.31 2.12
CA THR A 18 8.69 1.95 2.21
C THR A 18 8.84 3.09 1.20
N ILE A 19 8.39 2.87 -0.05
CA ILE A 19 8.39 3.91 -1.09
C ILE A 19 7.45 5.05 -0.68
N ALA A 20 6.20 4.75 -0.32
CA ALA A 20 5.20 5.76 0.01
C ALA A 20 5.61 6.63 1.20
N ALA A 21 6.10 6.04 2.29
CA ALA A 21 6.56 6.77 3.46
C ALA A 21 7.73 7.69 3.13
N SER A 22 8.67 7.20 2.32
CA SER A 22 9.81 8.02 1.87
C SER A 22 9.37 9.21 1.02
N VAL A 23 8.37 9.02 0.15
CA VAL A 23 7.79 10.08 -0.70
C VAL A 23 7.10 11.14 0.17
N SER A 24 6.38 10.74 1.22
CA SER A 24 5.77 11.68 2.16
C SER A 24 6.79 12.43 3.02
N MET A 25 7.83 11.77 3.53
CA MET A 25 8.91 12.46 4.25
C MET A 25 9.65 13.47 3.36
N MET A 26 9.92 13.10 2.11
CA MET A 26 10.47 14.03 1.12
C MET A 26 9.54 15.23 0.87
N ALA A 27 8.23 14.99 0.76
CA ALA A 27 7.26 16.04 0.50
C ALA A 27 7.28 17.11 1.60
N ILE A 28 7.41 16.71 2.88
CA ILE A 28 7.54 17.64 4.01
C ILE A 28 8.79 18.52 3.85
N LYS A 29 9.96 17.93 3.61
CA LYS A 29 11.20 18.71 3.50
C LYS A 29 11.20 19.59 2.24
N ARG A 30 10.63 19.10 1.13
CA ARG A 30 10.47 19.85 -0.11
C ARG A 30 9.53 21.04 0.08
N SER A 31 8.37 20.83 0.69
CA SER A 31 7.37 21.86 1.04
C SER A 31 8.03 22.99 1.85
N ASN A 32 8.75 22.65 2.91
CA ASN A 32 9.48 23.61 3.75
C ASN A 32 10.60 24.35 3.01
N CYS A 33 11.34 23.67 2.12
CA CYS A 33 12.37 24.30 1.29
C CYS A 33 11.78 25.30 0.28
N PHE A 34 10.68 24.93 -0.39
CA PHE A 34 9.96 25.83 -1.31
C PHE A 34 9.45 27.07 -0.58
N HIS A 35 8.88 26.89 0.62
CA HIS A 35 8.41 28.02 1.42
C HIS A 35 9.56 28.93 1.86
N LYS A 36 10.64 28.37 2.42
CA LYS A 36 11.81 29.13 2.88
C LYS A 36 12.52 29.89 1.76
N SER A 37 12.59 29.31 0.56
CA SER A 37 13.20 29.95 -0.61
C SER A 37 12.28 30.94 -1.34
N GLY A 38 11.01 31.04 -0.93
CA GLY A 38 10.00 31.81 -1.67
C GLY A 38 9.76 31.27 -3.09
N GLY A 39 9.93 29.97 -3.29
CA GLY A 39 9.79 29.30 -4.59
C GLY A 39 10.96 29.44 -5.55
N LYS A 40 12.10 29.98 -5.09
CA LYS A 40 13.29 30.21 -5.94
C LYS A 40 14.18 28.97 -6.09
N ASP A 41 14.14 28.05 -5.14
CA ASP A 41 14.95 26.82 -5.16
C ASP A 41 14.09 25.66 -5.69
N PRO A 42 14.55 24.89 -6.70
CA PRO A 42 13.86 23.68 -7.16
C PRO A 42 13.80 22.57 -6.09
N CYS A 43 14.61 22.68 -5.03
CA CYS A 43 14.65 21.82 -3.85
C CYS A 43 14.82 20.34 -4.20
N HIS A 44 15.90 20.04 -4.94
CA HIS A 44 16.24 18.67 -5.30
C HIS A 44 16.56 17.83 -4.05
N MET A 45 15.85 16.71 -3.91
CA MET A 45 16.00 15.81 -2.75
C MET A 45 16.21 14.38 -3.21
N SER A 46 17.07 13.64 -2.51
CA SER A 46 17.21 12.21 -2.72
C SER A 46 16.26 11.41 -1.81
N SER A 47 15.57 10.43 -2.39
CA SER A 47 14.64 9.55 -1.68
C SER A 47 15.32 8.49 -0.82
N ASN A 48 16.55 8.13 -1.17
CA ASN A 48 17.29 7.02 -0.58
C ASN A 48 17.47 7.15 0.94
N GLY A 49 17.83 8.35 1.41
CA GLY A 49 17.99 8.61 2.84
C GLY A 49 16.69 8.37 3.61
N TYR A 50 15.55 8.78 3.05
CA TYR A 50 14.24 8.58 3.68
C TYR A 50 13.76 7.14 3.65
N MET A 51 14.06 6.39 2.59
CA MET A 51 13.78 4.95 2.54
C MET A 51 14.59 4.22 3.63
N ILE A 52 15.86 4.56 3.81
CA ILE A 52 16.70 4.01 4.88
C ILE A 52 16.15 4.39 6.25
N THR A 53 15.77 5.65 6.47
CA THR A 53 15.17 6.09 7.74
C THR A 53 13.89 5.31 8.06
N PHE A 54 13.01 5.11 7.09
CA PHE A 54 11.80 4.30 7.27
C PHE A 54 12.16 2.82 7.55
N GLY A 55 13.11 2.26 6.80
CA GLY A 55 13.61 0.90 7.05
C GLY A 55 14.16 0.74 8.47
N VAL A 56 14.92 1.72 8.97
CA VAL A 56 15.43 1.70 10.36
C VAL A 56 14.30 1.74 11.37
N SER A 57 13.27 2.57 11.17
CA SER A 57 12.10 2.54 12.05
C SER A 57 11.38 1.19 11.99
N GLU A 58 11.22 0.61 10.81
CA GLU A 58 10.59 -0.71 10.66
C GLU A 58 11.42 -1.83 11.26
N VAL A 59 12.76 -1.77 11.26
CA VAL A 59 13.58 -2.73 12.01
C VAL A 59 13.23 -2.70 13.49
N ILE A 60 13.05 -1.51 14.07
CA ILE A 60 12.72 -1.34 15.50
C ILE A 60 11.30 -1.84 15.79
N PHE A 61 10.29 -1.35 15.06
CA PHE A 61 8.89 -1.73 15.28
C PHE A 61 8.62 -3.20 14.95
N SER A 62 9.32 -3.77 13.96
CA SER A 62 9.21 -5.18 13.62
C SER A 62 9.73 -6.10 14.72
N GLN A 63 10.41 -5.61 15.76
CA GLN A 63 10.77 -6.47 16.90
C GLN A 63 9.59 -6.71 17.87
N ILE A 64 8.47 -6.01 17.71
CA ILE A 64 7.26 -6.24 18.51
C ILE A 64 6.64 -7.59 18.11
N GLN A 65 6.35 -8.41 19.11
CA GLN A 65 6.19 -9.85 18.93
C GLN A 65 4.78 -10.31 18.51
N ASP A 66 3.75 -9.47 18.68
CA ASP A 66 2.36 -9.92 18.48
C ASP A 66 1.37 -8.79 18.14
N PHE A 67 0.31 -9.13 17.39
CA PHE A 67 -0.79 -8.23 17.01
C PHE A 67 -1.49 -7.60 18.21
N SER A 68 -1.61 -8.34 19.32
CA SER A 68 -2.19 -7.85 20.57
C SER A 68 -1.41 -6.65 21.13
N HIS A 69 -0.09 -6.66 20.98
CA HIS A 69 0.82 -5.59 21.43
C HIS A 69 0.92 -4.46 20.40
N VAL A 70 0.52 -4.71 19.15
CA VAL A 70 0.45 -3.73 18.05
C VAL A 70 -0.96 -3.10 17.94
N SER A 71 -1.94 -3.53 18.74
CA SER A 71 -3.32 -3.04 18.67
C SER A 71 -3.45 -1.52 18.81
N TRP A 72 -2.67 -0.90 19.71
CA TRP A 72 -2.60 0.56 19.84
C TRP A 72 -2.05 1.24 18.58
N LEU A 73 -1.07 0.60 17.92
CA LEU A 73 -0.46 1.09 16.69
C LEU A 73 -1.47 1.07 15.54
N SER A 74 -2.33 0.04 15.49
CA SER A 74 -3.45 -0.04 14.54
C SER A 74 -4.49 1.07 14.76
N ILE A 75 -4.79 1.43 16.01
CA ILE A 75 -5.70 2.55 16.34
C ILE A 75 -5.10 3.87 15.87
N VAL A 76 -3.82 4.11 16.18
CA VAL A 76 -3.11 5.31 15.73
C VAL A 76 -3.07 5.36 14.20
N ALA A 77 -2.75 4.25 13.54
CA ALA A 77 -2.73 4.17 12.08
C ALA A 77 -4.10 4.47 11.47
N ALA A 78 -5.20 3.99 12.06
CA ALA A 78 -6.55 4.30 11.60
C ALA A 78 -6.87 5.81 11.72
N ILE A 79 -6.57 6.44 12.86
CA ILE A 79 -6.76 7.88 13.06
C ILE A 79 -5.97 8.69 12.03
N MET A 80 -4.70 8.30 11.81
CA MET A 80 -3.85 8.96 10.82
C MET A 80 -4.37 8.76 9.39
N SER A 81 -4.93 7.59 9.08
CA SER A 81 -5.59 7.30 7.79
C SER A 81 -6.73 8.26 7.49
N PHE A 82 -7.63 8.45 8.46
CA PHE A 82 -8.73 9.40 8.33
C PHE A 82 -8.22 10.83 8.24
N THR A 83 -7.18 11.17 9.01
CA THR A 83 -6.58 12.51 9.01
C THR A 83 -6.07 12.90 7.63
N TYR A 84 -5.13 12.13 7.04
CA TYR A 84 -4.57 12.51 5.75
C TYR A 84 -5.60 12.44 4.62
N SER A 85 -6.55 11.49 4.67
CA SER A 85 -7.58 11.33 3.64
C SER A 85 -8.56 12.50 3.66
N THR A 86 -8.96 12.94 4.86
CA THR A 86 -9.83 14.12 5.03
C THR A 86 -9.12 15.37 4.55
N VAL A 87 -7.86 15.58 4.94
CA VAL A 87 -7.07 16.72 4.46
C VAL A 87 -6.93 16.73 2.94
N GLY A 88 -6.57 15.60 2.33
CA GLY A 88 -6.46 15.49 0.87
C GLY A 88 -7.77 15.78 0.15
N LEU A 89 -8.89 15.28 0.68
CA LEU A 89 -10.21 15.58 0.16
C LEU A 89 -10.57 17.07 0.30
N SER A 90 -10.38 17.66 1.48
CA SER A 90 -10.66 19.07 1.73
C SER A 90 -9.83 19.99 0.84
N LEU A 91 -8.55 19.68 0.64
CA LEU A 91 -7.69 20.38 -0.30
C LEU A 91 -8.24 20.26 -1.74
N GLY A 92 -8.59 19.05 -2.18
CA GLY A 92 -9.20 18.82 -3.49
C GLY A 92 -10.48 19.63 -3.72
N ILE A 93 -11.42 19.59 -2.76
CA ILE A 93 -12.66 20.38 -2.80
C ILE A 93 -12.35 21.87 -2.86
N GLY A 94 -11.47 22.36 -1.99
CA GLY A 94 -11.09 23.78 -1.94
C GLY A 94 -10.45 24.24 -3.27
N LYS A 95 -9.67 23.39 -3.91
CA LYS A 95 -9.05 23.70 -5.21
C LYS A 95 -10.05 23.70 -6.35
N VAL A 96 -11.01 22.78 -6.38
CA VAL A 96 -12.13 22.83 -7.35
C VAL A 96 -12.92 24.12 -7.17
N ALA A 97 -13.27 24.48 -5.93
CA ALA A 97 -13.97 25.73 -5.63
C ALA A 97 -13.16 26.96 -6.07
N GLY A 98 -11.85 26.98 -5.79
CA GLY A 98 -10.97 28.08 -6.20
C GLY A 98 -10.71 28.17 -7.70
N ASN A 99 -10.73 27.04 -8.43
CA ASN A 99 -10.63 27.04 -9.89
C ASN A 99 -11.89 27.60 -10.56
N GLY A 100 -13.05 27.53 -9.90
CA GLY A 100 -14.36 27.90 -10.45
C GLY A 100 -14.85 27.01 -11.61
N THR A 101 -14.08 25.98 -11.97
CA THR A 101 -14.34 25.08 -13.11
C THR A 101 -13.81 23.68 -12.81
N ILE A 102 -14.42 22.67 -13.43
CA ILE A 102 -13.95 21.28 -13.40
C ILE A 102 -12.95 21.09 -14.53
N LYS A 103 -11.70 20.74 -14.19
CA LYS A 103 -10.63 20.52 -15.18
C LYS A 103 -10.63 19.11 -15.77
N GLY A 104 -11.23 18.15 -15.08
CA GLY A 104 -11.29 16.76 -15.52
C GLY A 104 -12.17 16.56 -16.76
N SER A 105 -11.78 15.61 -17.61
CA SER A 105 -12.54 15.18 -18.79
C SER A 105 -13.03 13.72 -18.65
N LEU A 106 -14.12 13.36 -19.34
CA LEU A 106 -14.66 11.99 -19.34
C LEU A 106 -13.70 10.93 -19.90
N LEU A 107 -12.79 11.35 -20.79
CA LEU A 107 -11.87 10.44 -21.47
C LEU A 107 -10.53 10.25 -20.72
N GLY A 108 -10.39 10.83 -19.53
CA GLY A 108 -9.11 10.86 -18.83
C GLY A 108 -8.11 11.78 -19.52
N ILE A 109 -6.82 11.55 -19.26
CA ILE A 109 -5.73 12.33 -19.83
C ILE A 109 -5.79 12.40 -21.36
N SER A 110 -5.58 13.57 -21.93
CA SER A 110 -5.60 13.78 -23.39
C SER A 110 -4.33 13.21 -24.05
N ILE A 111 -4.49 12.73 -25.28
CA ILE A 111 -3.35 12.35 -26.13
C ILE A 111 -2.69 13.65 -26.60
N GLY A 112 -1.35 13.72 -26.53
CA GLY A 112 -0.58 14.92 -26.83
C GLY A 112 -0.23 15.79 -25.61
N THR A 113 -0.76 15.48 -24.42
CA THR A 113 -0.40 16.18 -23.18
C THR A 113 1.08 15.99 -22.86
N VAL A 114 1.82 17.06 -22.60
CA VAL A 114 3.24 17.00 -22.23
C VAL A 114 3.36 16.78 -20.73
N THR A 115 3.85 15.61 -20.33
CA THR A 115 4.10 15.27 -18.92
C THR A 115 5.60 15.24 -18.64
N LYS A 116 5.98 15.08 -17.36
CA LYS A 116 7.40 14.87 -16.98
C LYS A 116 8.06 13.66 -17.65
N ALA A 117 7.26 12.67 -18.05
CA ALA A 117 7.71 11.48 -18.78
C ALA A 117 7.67 11.66 -20.32
N GLY A 118 7.37 12.86 -20.81
CA GLY A 118 7.20 13.17 -22.22
C GLY A 118 5.73 13.31 -22.65
N THR A 119 5.53 13.43 -23.95
CA THR A 119 4.22 13.59 -24.60
C THR A 119 3.41 12.30 -24.56
N VAL A 120 2.18 12.38 -24.06
CA VAL A 120 1.26 11.23 -23.92
C VAL A 120 0.84 10.70 -25.29
N THR A 121 1.28 9.48 -25.61
CA THR A 121 0.85 8.73 -26.81
C THR A 121 -0.41 7.91 -26.53
N PRO A 122 -1.14 7.43 -27.57
CA PRO A 122 -2.28 6.53 -27.39
C PRO A 122 -1.91 5.27 -26.58
N THR A 123 -0.73 4.73 -26.87
CA THR A 123 -0.09 3.63 -26.14
C THR A 123 0.09 3.99 -24.66
N GLN A 124 0.79 5.09 -24.33
CA GLN A 124 0.99 5.46 -22.93
C GLN A 124 -0.32 5.69 -22.17
N LYS A 125 -1.33 6.27 -22.82
CA LYS A 125 -2.67 6.43 -22.24
C LYS A 125 -3.27 5.08 -21.84
N MET A 126 -3.28 4.11 -22.75
CA MET A 126 -3.79 2.76 -22.46
C MET A 126 -2.99 2.08 -21.34
N TRP A 127 -1.67 2.28 -21.25
CA TRP A 127 -0.83 1.61 -20.27
C TRP A 127 -1.12 2.14 -18.87
N ARG A 128 -1.30 3.47 -18.76
CA ARG A 128 -1.72 4.14 -17.53
C ARG A 128 -3.13 3.73 -17.11
N SER A 129 -4.07 3.59 -18.05
CA SER A 129 -5.42 3.09 -17.73
C SER A 129 -5.38 1.66 -17.20
N MET A 130 -4.56 0.79 -17.79
CA MET A 130 -4.38 -0.59 -17.33
C MET A 130 -3.71 -0.64 -15.95
N GLN A 131 -2.64 0.13 -15.74
CA GLN A 131 -1.98 0.28 -14.44
C GLN A 131 -2.96 0.76 -13.35
N ALA A 132 -3.86 1.70 -13.68
CA ALA A 132 -4.87 2.20 -12.75
C ALA A 132 -5.83 1.09 -12.27
N LEU A 133 -6.16 0.11 -13.11
CA LEU A 133 -6.93 -1.07 -12.66
C LEU A 133 -6.17 -1.85 -11.58
N GLY A 134 -4.85 -2.00 -11.73
CA GLY A 134 -3.98 -2.61 -10.72
C GLY A 134 -3.95 -1.81 -9.41
N ALA A 135 -3.84 -0.48 -9.51
CA ALA A 135 -3.90 0.40 -8.34
C ALA A 135 -5.24 0.30 -7.60
N ILE A 136 -6.36 0.26 -8.32
CA ILE A 136 -7.69 0.04 -7.74
C ILE A 136 -7.75 -1.33 -7.07
N ALA A 137 -7.24 -2.37 -7.73
CA ALA A 137 -7.25 -3.73 -7.19
C ALA A 137 -6.42 -3.83 -5.89
N PHE A 138 -5.25 -3.18 -5.87
CA PHE A 138 -4.43 -3.06 -4.66
C PHE A 138 -5.16 -2.31 -3.54
N ALA A 139 -5.86 -1.23 -3.86
CA ALA A 139 -6.55 -0.39 -2.88
C ALA A 139 -7.61 -1.16 -2.06
N TYR A 140 -8.12 -2.29 -2.57
CA TYR A 140 -9.04 -3.20 -1.88
C TYR A 140 -8.39 -4.53 -1.44
N SER A 141 -7.05 -4.63 -1.40
CA SER A 141 -6.33 -5.87 -1.07
C SER A 141 -6.24 -6.19 0.43
N PHE A 142 -7.29 -5.89 1.21
CA PHE A 142 -7.34 -6.27 2.64
C PHE A 142 -7.55 -7.78 2.84
N SER A 143 -7.98 -8.50 1.79
CA SER A 143 -8.13 -9.96 1.79
C SER A 143 -6.86 -10.71 2.19
N LEU A 144 -5.68 -10.09 2.00
CA LEU A 144 -4.37 -10.62 2.34
C LEU A 144 -4.13 -10.85 3.84
N VAL A 145 -4.86 -10.14 4.70
CA VAL A 145 -4.74 -10.22 6.16
C VAL A 145 -6.09 -10.48 6.83
N LEU A 146 -7.15 -10.69 6.03
CA LEU A 146 -8.53 -10.82 6.49
C LEU A 146 -8.70 -12.00 7.46
N VAL A 147 -8.08 -13.13 7.15
CA VAL A 147 -8.21 -14.35 7.95
C VAL A 147 -7.44 -14.19 9.27
N GLU A 148 -6.25 -13.63 9.21
CA GLU A 148 -5.40 -13.35 10.36
C GLU A 148 -6.07 -12.35 11.30
N ILE A 149 -6.69 -11.29 10.77
CA ILE A 149 -7.48 -10.35 11.58
C ILE A 149 -8.68 -11.06 12.19
N GLN A 150 -9.42 -11.86 11.42
CA GLN A 150 -10.60 -12.56 11.93
C GLN A 150 -10.26 -13.52 13.09
N ASP A 151 -9.10 -14.17 13.04
CA ASP A 151 -8.63 -15.10 14.09
C ASP A 151 -8.36 -14.40 15.43
N THR A 152 -8.12 -13.08 15.42
CA THR A 152 -7.94 -12.27 16.65
C THR A 152 -9.25 -11.79 17.28
N ILE A 153 -10.39 -11.93 16.61
CA ILE A 153 -11.68 -11.43 17.09
C ILE A 153 -12.19 -12.33 18.21
N LYS A 154 -12.58 -11.72 19.33
CA LYS A 154 -13.17 -12.44 20.46
C LYS A 154 -14.58 -12.94 20.14
N SER A 155 -14.83 -14.21 20.45
CA SER A 155 -16.18 -14.80 20.54
C SER A 155 -16.71 -14.79 21.99
N PRO A 156 -18.03 -14.65 22.23
CA PRO A 156 -19.15 -14.48 21.27
C PRO A 156 -19.42 -13.01 20.85
N PRO A 157 -20.11 -12.74 19.71
CA PRO A 157 -20.62 -13.70 18.72
C PRO A 157 -19.50 -14.28 17.83
N ALA A 158 -19.81 -15.33 17.06
CA ALA A 158 -18.85 -15.96 16.14
C ALA A 158 -18.10 -14.92 15.30
N GLU A 159 -16.79 -15.10 15.15
CA GLU A 159 -15.82 -14.12 14.63
C GLU A 159 -16.24 -13.60 13.26
N HIS A 160 -16.68 -14.51 12.38
CA HIS A 160 -17.15 -14.17 11.03
C HIS A 160 -18.35 -13.21 11.01
N LYS A 161 -19.20 -13.19 12.04
CA LYS A 161 -20.36 -12.26 12.11
C LYS A 161 -19.87 -10.84 12.36
N THR A 162 -18.94 -10.69 13.30
CA THR A 162 -18.30 -9.41 13.60
C THR A 162 -17.47 -8.96 12.41
N MET A 163 -16.65 -9.85 11.83
CA MET A 163 -15.82 -9.54 10.68
C MET A 163 -16.66 -9.13 9.47
N LYS A 164 -17.77 -9.81 9.19
CA LYS A 164 -18.67 -9.43 8.08
C LYS A 164 -19.21 -8.00 8.22
N LYS A 165 -19.60 -7.59 9.43
CA LYS A 165 -20.05 -6.22 9.69
C LYS A 165 -18.91 -5.21 9.55
N ALA A 166 -17.74 -5.51 10.14
CA ALA A 166 -16.56 -4.68 10.07
C ALA A 166 -16.10 -4.49 8.62
N THR A 167 -16.00 -5.57 7.84
CA THR A 167 -15.63 -5.53 6.43
C THR A 167 -16.63 -4.73 5.60
N LEU A 168 -17.95 -4.92 5.80
CA LEU A 168 -18.95 -4.15 5.07
C LEU A 168 -18.78 -2.64 5.34
N PHE A 169 -18.68 -2.26 6.61
CA PHE A 169 -18.47 -0.87 7.00
C PHE A 169 -17.16 -0.30 6.41
N SER A 170 -16.06 -1.04 6.56
CA SER A 170 -14.74 -0.63 6.06
C SER A 170 -14.75 -0.44 4.54
N VAL A 171 -15.33 -1.37 3.78
CA VAL A 171 -15.40 -1.27 2.30
C VAL A 171 -16.26 -0.09 1.87
N VAL A 172 -17.39 0.17 2.53
CA VAL A 172 -18.24 1.33 2.22
C VAL A 172 -17.48 2.63 2.47
N VAL A 173 -16.91 2.79 3.67
CA VAL A 173 -16.16 4.01 4.03
C VAL A 173 -14.98 4.23 3.08
N THR A 174 -14.20 3.17 2.83
CA THR A 174 -13.03 3.22 1.94
C THR A 174 -13.43 3.60 0.51
N THR A 175 -14.49 2.99 -0.03
CA THR A 175 -15.02 3.32 -1.36
C THR A 175 -15.41 4.79 -1.45
N VAL A 176 -16.12 5.31 -0.44
CA VAL A 176 -16.53 6.72 -0.40
C VAL A 176 -15.30 7.64 -0.43
N PHE A 177 -14.31 7.42 0.44
CA PHE A 177 -13.11 8.25 0.47
C PHE A 177 -12.30 8.16 -0.82
N TYR A 178 -12.09 6.96 -1.37
CA TYR A 178 -11.36 6.78 -2.62
C TYR A 178 -12.05 7.45 -3.81
N MET A 179 -13.36 7.28 -3.94
CA MET A 179 -14.13 7.94 -4.99
C MET A 179 -14.09 9.45 -4.84
N LEU A 180 -14.28 9.98 -3.62
CA LEU A 180 -14.23 11.42 -3.38
C LEU A 180 -12.84 11.99 -3.67
N CYS A 181 -11.77 11.38 -3.17
CA CYS A 181 -10.39 11.82 -3.42
C CYS A 181 -10.03 11.74 -4.90
N GLY A 182 -10.39 10.65 -5.58
CA GLY A 182 -10.16 10.48 -7.01
C GLY A 182 -10.92 11.51 -7.85
N CYS A 183 -12.23 11.68 -7.59
CA CYS A 183 -13.07 12.61 -8.31
C CYS A 183 -12.67 14.07 -8.08
N PHE A 184 -12.50 14.51 -6.83
CA PHE A 184 -12.13 15.90 -6.55
C PHE A 184 -10.67 16.20 -6.90
N GLY A 185 -9.76 15.22 -6.76
CA GLY A 185 -8.39 15.35 -7.24
C GLY A 185 -8.34 15.54 -8.76
N TYR A 186 -9.06 14.70 -9.51
CA TYR A 186 -9.11 14.82 -10.97
C TYR A 186 -9.90 16.06 -11.44
N ALA A 187 -10.95 16.45 -10.74
CA ALA A 187 -11.67 17.70 -11.02
C ALA A 187 -10.78 18.94 -10.77
N ALA A 188 -9.88 18.88 -9.78
CA ALA A 188 -8.98 19.98 -9.43
C ALA A 188 -7.83 20.16 -10.43
N PHE A 189 -7.29 19.06 -10.98
CA PHE A 189 -6.06 19.09 -11.78
C PHE A 189 -6.20 18.61 -13.22
N GLY A 190 -7.26 17.88 -13.56
CA GLY A 190 -7.48 17.35 -14.92
C GLY A 190 -6.31 16.50 -15.40
N ASP A 191 -5.81 16.81 -16.60
CA ASP A 191 -4.68 16.11 -17.22
C ASP A 191 -3.36 16.22 -16.43
N ASP A 192 -3.23 17.24 -15.58
CA ASP A 192 -2.07 17.47 -14.72
C ASP A 192 -2.18 16.76 -13.36
N SER A 193 -3.16 15.86 -13.20
CA SER A 193 -3.37 15.14 -11.94
C SER A 193 -2.13 14.34 -11.55
N PRO A 194 -1.54 14.59 -10.36
CA PRO A 194 -0.38 13.85 -9.91
C PRO A 194 -0.78 12.44 -9.47
N GLY A 195 0.14 11.48 -9.62
CA GLY A 195 -0.07 10.11 -9.11
C GLY A 195 -0.25 10.03 -7.59
N ASN A 196 0.33 10.99 -6.85
CA ASN A 196 0.06 11.19 -5.43
C ASN A 196 -0.41 12.63 -5.22
N LEU A 197 -1.67 12.77 -4.81
CA LEU A 197 -2.38 14.04 -4.64
C LEU A 197 -1.71 14.97 -3.61
N LEU A 198 -1.11 14.40 -2.56
CA LEU A 198 -0.52 15.11 -1.43
C LEU A 198 0.98 15.40 -1.60
N THR A 199 1.58 14.98 -2.70
CA THR A 199 2.99 15.27 -3.01
C THR A 199 3.19 15.90 -4.38
N GLY A 200 2.15 15.88 -5.24
CA GLY A 200 2.13 16.62 -6.47
C GLY A 200 2.04 18.13 -6.23
N PHE A 201 2.51 18.90 -7.20
CA PHE A 201 2.62 20.38 -7.24
C PHE A 201 1.28 21.13 -7.09
N GLY A 202 0.21 20.45 -6.67
CA GLY A 202 -1.16 20.94 -6.65
C GLY A 202 -1.56 21.79 -5.45
N PHE A 203 -0.92 21.58 -4.29
CA PHE A 203 -1.30 22.20 -3.01
C PHE A 203 -0.09 22.78 -2.26
N TYR A 204 0.55 23.82 -2.79
CA TYR A 204 1.65 24.50 -2.06
C TYR A 204 1.18 25.32 -0.86
N ASN A 205 -0.10 25.68 -0.82
CA ASN A 205 -0.69 26.44 0.26
C ASN A 205 -2.04 25.83 0.66
N PRO A 206 -2.34 25.70 1.97
CA PRO A 206 -1.44 25.93 3.10
C PRO A 206 -0.41 24.81 3.30
N TYR A 207 0.89 25.13 3.30
CA TYR A 207 1.98 24.15 3.40
C TYR A 207 1.97 23.36 4.72
N TRP A 208 1.58 23.99 5.83
CA TRP A 208 1.50 23.32 7.15
C TRP A 208 0.46 22.18 7.15
N LEU A 209 -0.64 22.35 6.41
CA LEU A 209 -1.69 21.34 6.32
C LEU A 209 -1.23 20.15 5.47
N LEU A 210 -0.47 20.44 4.41
CA LEU A 210 0.20 19.42 3.60
C LEU A 210 1.23 18.63 4.41
N ASP A 211 1.99 19.31 5.25
CA ASP A 211 2.98 18.69 6.14
C ASP A 211 2.31 17.78 7.16
N ILE A 212 1.21 18.22 7.80
CA ILE A 212 0.41 17.38 8.71
C ILE A 212 -0.10 16.13 7.99
N ALA A 213 -0.62 16.27 6.77
CA ALA A 213 -1.11 15.12 6.01
C ALA A 213 0.00 14.12 5.69
N ASN A 214 1.19 14.60 5.30
CA ASN A 214 2.33 13.73 5.01
C ASN A 214 2.92 13.10 6.26
N VAL A 215 2.95 13.80 7.41
CA VAL A 215 3.31 13.21 8.71
C VAL A 215 2.33 12.10 9.07
N ALA A 216 1.02 12.34 8.92
CA ALA A 216 0.00 11.34 9.15
C ALA A 216 0.16 10.11 8.25
N ILE A 217 0.52 10.28 6.97
CA ILE A 217 0.85 9.16 6.07
C ILE A 217 2.03 8.35 6.64
N VAL A 218 3.12 9.00 7.05
CA VAL A 218 4.30 8.29 7.58
C VAL A 218 3.92 7.46 8.81
N VAL A 219 3.20 8.06 9.77
CA VAL A 219 2.77 7.35 11.00
C VAL A 219 1.79 6.22 10.68
N HIS A 220 0.84 6.44 9.76
CA HIS A 220 -0.06 5.40 9.28
C HIS A 220 0.70 4.21 8.69
N LEU A 221 1.68 4.48 7.84
CA LEU A 221 2.45 3.44 7.13
C LEU A 221 3.33 2.64 8.07
N ILE A 222 3.82 3.21 9.17
CA ILE A 222 4.52 2.44 10.22
C ILE A 222 3.57 1.37 10.79
N GLY A 223 2.35 1.76 11.17
CA GLY A 223 1.37 0.81 11.72
C GLY A 223 0.88 -0.20 10.69
N ALA A 224 0.58 0.25 9.47
CA ALA A 224 0.14 -0.63 8.39
C ALA A 224 1.23 -1.66 8.02
N TYR A 225 2.50 -1.25 7.97
CA TYR A 225 3.62 -2.16 7.71
C TYR A 225 3.65 -3.33 8.70
N GLN A 226 3.44 -3.03 9.99
CA GLN A 226 3.38 -4.07 11.02
C GLN A 226 2.20 -5.03 10.79
N VAL A 227 0.99 -4.53 10.53
CA VAL A 227 -0.19 -5.37 10.30
C VAL A 227 0.02 -6.33 9.11
N PHE A 228 0.69 -5.89 8.05
CA PHE A 228 0.93 -6.70 6.85
C PHE A 228 2.16 -7.62 6.97
N CYS A 229 3.21 -7.25 7.71
CA CYS A 229 4.42 -8.07 7.79
C CYS A 229 4.38 -9.13 8.89
N GLN A 230 3.62 -8.91 9.97
CA GLN A 230 3.53 -9.84 11.09
C GLN A 230 3.08 -11.27 10.70
N PRO A 231 2.11 -11.49 9.79
CA PRO A 231 1.75 -12.84 9.34
C PRO A 231 2.90 -13.57 8.66
N LEU A 232 3.71 -12.86 7.88
CA LEU A 232 4.88 -13.41 7.20
C LEU A 232 5.99 -13.74 8.22
N PHE A 233 6.23 -12.85 9.17
CA PHE A 233 7.18 -13.10 10.27
C PHE A 233 6.78 -14.33 11.10
N ALA A 234 5.53 -14.36 11.58
CA ALA A 234 5.00 -15.47 12.35
C ALA A 234 5.09 -16.80 11.59
N PHE A 235 4.80 -16.81 10.29
CA PHE A 235 4.93 -18.00 9.46
C PHE A 235 6.37 -18.51 9.40
N VAL A 236 7.34 -17.65 9.06
CA VAL A 236 8.75 -18.06 8.92
C VAL A 236 9.36 -18.48 10.26
N GLU A 237 9.03 -17.77 11.35
CA GLU A 237 9.47 -18.11 12.70
C GLU A 237 8.92 -19.47 13.15
N LYS A 238 7.60 -19.68 13.01
CA LYS A 238 6.96 -20.95 13.39
C LYS A 238 7.50 -22.11 12.56
N TRP A 239 7.64 -21.92 11.25
CA TRP A 239 8.18 -22.95 10.36
C TRP A 239 9.64 -23.29 10.73
N SER A 240 10.46 -22.28 11.01
CA SER A 240 11.86 -22.47 11.38
C SER A 240 11.99 -23.19 12.74
N ALA A 241 11.18 -22.81 13.73
CA ALA A 241 11.14 -23.47 15.04
C ALA A 241 10.72 -24.94 14.93
N GLN A 242 9.76 -25.26 14.06
CA GLN A 242 9.34 -26.65 13.80
C GLN A 242 10.39 -27.46 13.04
N LYS A 243 11.10 -26.82 12.10
CA LYS A 243 12.10 -27.50 11.26
C LYS A 243 13.41 -27.77 12.01
N TRP A 244 13.80 -26.86 12.91
CA TRP A 244 15.04 -26.95 13.68
C TRP A 244 14.81 -26.77 15.18
N PRO A 245 14.06 -27.66 15.84
CA PRO A 245 13.64 -27.49 17.23
C PRO A 245 14.80 -27.57 18.24
N LYS A 246 15.93 -28.18 17.84
CA LYS A 246 17.12 -28.37 18.69
C LYS A 246 18.15 -27.24 18.58
N ARG A 247 17.86 -26.17 17.82
CA ARG A 247 18.79 -25.06 17.62
C ARG A 247 18.36 -23.90 18.50
N ASP A 248 19.10 -23.68 19.58
CA ASP A 248 18.80 -22.61 20.56
C ASP A 248 18.73 -21.23 19.91
N PHE A 249 19.52 -20.96 18.87
CA PHE A 249 19.43 -19.70 18.10
C PHE A 249 18.01 -19.41 17.57
N ILE A 250 17.26 -20.47 17.23
CA ILE A 250 15.91 -20.40 16.65
C ILE A 250 14.84 -20.51 17.75
N THR A 251 15.03 -21.39 18.73
CA THR A 251 13.98 -21.74 19.70
C THR A 251 14.13 -21.11 21.08
N ALA A 252 15.31 -20.62 21.46
CA ALA A 252 15.50 -20.00 22.76
C ALA A 252 14.82 -18.63 22.81
N GLU A 253 14.01 -18.41 23.84
CA GLU A 253 13.45 -17.11 24.19
C GLU A 253 14.14 -16.64 25.47
N TYR A 254 14.64 -15.40 25.44
CA TYR A 254 15.35 -14.77 26.53
C TYR A 254 14.49 -13.65 27.11
N GLU A 255 14.16 -13.74 28.38
CA GLU A 255 13.35 -12.75 29.06
C GLU A 255 14.19 -11.51 29.40
N ILE A 256 13.88 -10.40 28.74
CA ILE A 256 14.48 -9.10 29.02
C ILE A 256 13.44 -8.26 29.75
N PRO A 257 13.60 -7.99 31.06
CA PRO A 257 12.73 -7.07 31.77
C PRO A 257 13.01 -5.64 31.29
N ILE A 258 12.04 -5.02 30.64
CA ILE A 258 12.11 -3.62 30.21
C ILE A 258 11.43 -2.76 31.28
N PRO A 259 12.15 -1.80 31.89
CA PRO A 259 11.55 -0.86 32.83
C PRO A 259 10.31 -0.20 32.19
N LEU A 260 9.17 -0.23 32.89
CA LEU A 260 7.88 0.37 32.49
C LEU A 260 7.12 -0.31 31.32
N CYS A 261 7.71 -1.29 30.62
CA CYS A 261 7.06 -1.96 29.47
C CYS A 261 6.83 -3.47 29.65
N GLY A 262 7.24 -4.04 30.78
CA GLY A 262 7.04 -5.46 31.10
C GLY A 262 8.19 -6.35 30.64
N VAL A 263 7.94 -7.66 30.52
CA VAL A 263 8.95 -8.64 30.09
C VAL A 263 8.87 -8.80 28.58
N TYR A 264 9.99 -8.57 27.90
CA TYR A 264 10.13 -8.76 26.46
C TYR A 264 10.83 -10.09 26.17
N GLN A 265 10.22 -10.93 25.34
CA GLN A 265 10.77 -12.23 24.96
C GLN A 265 11.65 -12.06 23.72
N PHE A 266 12.96 -12.04 23.95
CA PHE A 266 13.96 -11.85 22.91
C PHE A 266 14.35 -13.18 22.27
N ASN A 267 14.45 -13.20 20.94
CA ASN A 267 14.91 -14.36 20.19
C ASN A 267 15.89 -13.90 19.10
N PHE A 268 17.06 -14.54 19.03
CA PHE A 268 18.12 -14.15 18.09
C PHE A 268 17.72 -14.35 16.63
N PHE A 269 17.08 -15.48 16.30
CA PHE A 269 16.59 -15.73 14.96
C PHE A 269 15.57 -14.67 14.53
N ARG A 270 14.60 -14.34 15.39
CA ARG A 270 13.60 -13.29 15.15
C ARG A 270 14.27 -11.96 14.83
N LEU A 271 15.22 -11.53 15.66
CA LEU A 271 15.96 -10.29 15.45
C LEU A 271 16.63 -10.26 14.08
N VAL A 272 17.43 -11.29 13.77
CA VAL A 272 18.22 -11.35 12.53
C VAL A 272 17.31 -11.45 11.32
N TRP A 273 16.35 -12.37 11.31
CA TRP A 273 15.46 -12.59 10.17
C TRP A 273 14.61 -11.37 9.86
N ARG A 274 13.94 -10.77 10.87
CA ARG A 274 13.11 -9.58 10.65
C ARG A 274 13.95 -8.40 10.16
N THR A 275 15.17 -8.24 10.69
CA THR A 275 16.10 -7.19 10.22
C THR A 275 16.51 -7.42 8.76
N VAL A 276 16.89 -8.65 8.40
CA VAL A 276 17.24 -9.00 7.01
C VAL A 276 16.06 -8.77 6.08
N PHE A 277 14.84 -9.13 6.49
CA PHE A 277 13.64 -8.89 5.71
C PHE A 277 13.46 -7.39 5.41
N VAL A 278 13.54 -6.53 6.43
CA VAL A 278 13.38 -5.07 6.28
C VAL A 278 14.50 -4.47 5.42
N ILE A 279 15.75 -4.95 5.57
CA ILE A 279 16.86 -4.53 4.71
C ILE A 279 16.56 -4.90 3.25
N MET A 280 16.09 -6.12 2.98
CA MET A 280 15.79 -6.57 1.63
C MET A 280 14.64 -5.80 0.98
N THR A 281 13.55 -5.54 1.69
CA THR A 281 12.42 -4.74 1.19
C THR A 281 12.85 -3.29 0.94
N THR A 282 13.67 -2.72 1.83
CA THR A 282 14.23 -1.37 1.67
C THR A 282 15.15 -1.27 0.47
N LEU A 283 16.06 -2.23 0.27
CA LEU A 283 16.93 -2.27 -0.91
C LEU A 283 16.14 -2.38 -2.21
N MET A 284 15.08 -3.21 -2.23
CA MET A 284 14.20 -3.32 -3.39
C MET A 284 13.45 -2.01 -3.66
N ALA A 285 12.96 -1.33 -2.62
CA ALA A 285 12.34 -0.01 -2.73
C ALA A 285 13.30 1.04 -3.30
N MET A 286 14.59 0.98 -2.91
CA MET A 286 15.62 1.86 -3.45
C MET A 286 15.95 1.58 -4.91
N LEU A 287 15.88 0.32 -5.36
CA LEU A 287 16.14 -0.06 -6.75
C LEU A 287 14.98 0.27 -7.69
N LEU A 288 13.74 0.18 -7.20
CA LEU A 288 12.52 0.39 -7.98
C LEU A 288 11.56 1.36 -7.26
N PRO A 289 11.90 2.67 -7.15
CA PRO A 289 11.12 3.65 -6.39
C PRO A 289 9.86 4.14 -7.15
N PHE A 290 9.24 3.29 -7.97
CA PHE A 290 8.08 3.62 -8.81
C PHE A 290 6.80 3.20 -8.11
N PHE A 291 6.28 4.06 -7.23
CA PHE A 291 5.14 3.70 -6.37
C PHE A 291 3.94 3.15 -7.15
N ASN A 292 3.45 3.89 -8.16
CA ASN A 292 2.25 3.48 -8.91
C ASN A 292 2.44 2.16 -9.65
N ASP A 293 3.63 1.94 -10.22
CA ASP A 293 3.94 0.70 -10.91
C ASP A 293 4.05 -0.49 -9.97
N VAL A 294 4.76 -0.33 -8.85
CA VAL A 294 4.90 -1.36 -7.81
C VAL A 294 3.53 -1.75 -7.27
N VAL A 295 2.70 -0.76 -6.95
CA VAL A 295 1.34 -0.97 -6.45
C VAL A 295 0.45 -1.64 -7.50
N GLY A 296 0.57 -1.23 -8.77
CA GLY A 296 -0.16 -1.86 -9.88
C GLY A 296 0.22 -3.32 -10.10
N ILE A 297 1.52 -3.66 -9.98
CA ILE A 297 2.03 -5.04 -10.02
C ILE A 297 1.46 -5.86 -8.86
N ILE A 298 1.57 -5.36 -7.61
CA ILE A 298 1.06 -6.07 -6.43
C ILE A 298 -0.44 -6.31 -6.57
N GLY A 299 -1.20 -5.28 -6.94
CA GLY A 299 -2.64 -5.40 -7.18
C GLY A 299 -2.98 -6.44 -8.25
N ALA A 300 -2.26 -6.46 -9.37
CA ALA A 300 -2.47 -7.43 -10.44
C ALA A 300 -2.24 -8.88 -9.99
N PHE A 301 -1.15 -9.14 -9.24
CA PHE A 301 -0.80 -10.49 -8.78
C PHE A 301 -1.59 -10.94 -7.54
N GLY A 302 -2.07 -10.01 -6.72
CA GLY A 302 -2.88 -10.33 -5.54
C GLY A 302 -4.36 -10.51 -5.83
N PHE A 303 -4.94 -9.64 -6.66
CA PHE A 303 -6.39 -9.51 -6.80
C PHE A 303 -7.08 -10.75 -7.33
N TRP A 304 -6.75 -11.22 -8.54
CA TRP A 304 -7.43 -12.39 -9.09
C TRP A 304 -7.25 -13.65 -8.23
N PRO A 305 -6.02 -14.09 -7.88
CA PRO A 305 -5.88 -15.35 -7.17
C PRO A 305 -6.50 -15.30 -5.77
N LEU A 306 -6.21 -14.25 -4.99
CA LEU A 306 -6.52 -14.22 -3.55
C LEU A 306 -7.91 -13.64 -3.25
N THR A 307 -8.37 -12.65 -4.02
CA THR A 307 -9.68 -11.99 -3.78
C THR A 307 -10.81 -12.63 -4.58
N VAL A 308 -10.51 -13.27 -5.71
CA VAL A 308 -11.54 -13.81 -6.62
C VAL A 308 -11.48 -15.33 -6.74
N TYR A 309 -10.42 -15.87 -7.33
CA TYR A 309 -10.32 -17.28 -7.70
C TYR A 309 -10.44 -18.22 -6.50
N PHE A 310 -9.56 -18.09 -5.50
CA PHE A 310 -9.60 -18.98 -4.34
C PHE A 310 -10.93 -18.87 -3.57
N PRO A 311 -11.46 -17.69 -3.23
CA PRO A 311 -12.76 -17.58 -2.58
C PRO A 311 -13.92 -18.18 -3.39
N VAL A 312 -13.93 -17.99 -4.72
CA VAL A 312 -14.96 -18.54 -5.61
C VAL A 312 -14.89 -20.06 -5.65
N GLU A 313 -13.71 -20.65 -5.82
CA GLU A 313 -13.52 -22.10 -5.85
C GLU A 313 -13.83 -22.74 -4.48
N MET A 314 -13.42 -22.08 -3.38
CA MET A 314 -13.80 -22.49 -2.03
C MET A 314 -15.32 -22.47 -1.85
N TYR A 315 -16.01 -21.44 -2.33
CA TYR A 315 -17.47 -21.34 -2.25
C TYR A 315 -18.18 -22.42 -3.06
N ILE A 316 -17.73 -22.67 -4.31
CA ILE A 316 -18.27 -23.74 -5.17
C ILE A 316 -18.10 -25.10 -4.51
N SER A 317 -16.91 -25.37 -3.96
CA SER A 317 -16.60 -26.63 -3.27
C SER A 317 -17.44 -26.82 -2.00
N GLN A 318 -17.48 -25.81 -1.12
CA GLN A 318 -18.22 -25.85 0.14
C GLN A 318 -19.73 -25.96 -0.04
N LYS A 319 -20.29 -25.24 -1.03
CA LYS A 319 -21.73 -25.29 -1.34
C LYS A 319 -22.11 -26.38 -2.33
N LYS A 320 -21.15 -27.20 -2.79
CA LYS A 320 -21.36 -28.28 -3.78
C LYS A 320 -22.19 -27.81 -4.98
N ILE A 321 -21.84 -26.65 -5.53
CA ILE A 321 -22.60 -26.06 -6.65
C ILE A 321 -22.40 -26.93 -7.89
N ALA A 322 -23.51 -27.38 -8.49
CA ALA A 322 -23.47 -28.20 -9.70
C ALA A 322 -22.77 -27.45 -10.84
N ARG A 323 -21.81 -28.12 -11.49
CA ARG A 323 -21.15 -27.61 -12.71
C ARG A 323 -22.21 -27.30 -13.76
N TRP A 324 -21.99 -26.23 -14.53
CA TRP A 324 -22.91 -25.72 -15.55
C TRP A 324 -24.27 -25.20 -15.06
N SER A 325 -24.55 -25.21 -13.76
CA SER A 325 -25.67 -24.43 -13.24
C SER A 325 -25.47 -22.93 -13.51
N SER A 326 -26.54 -22.16 -13.64
CA SER A 326 -26.47 -20.72 -13.89
C SER A 326 -25.61 -19.99 -12.85
N ARG A 327 -25.65 -20.44 -11.59
CA ARG A 327 -24.80 -19.89 -10.51
C ARG A 327 -23.32 -20.22 -10.72
N TRP A 328 -23.00 -21.45 -11.12
CA TRP A 328 -21.62 -21.84 -11.42
C TRP A 328 -21.07 -21.04 -12.60
N VAL A 329 -21.85 -20.92 -13.68
CA VAL A 329 -21.47 -20.15 -14.87
C VAL A 329 -21.24 -18.68 -14.51
N GLY A 330 -22.14 -18.07 -13.72
CA GLY A 330 -21.97 -16.68 -13.27
C GLY A 330 -20.69 -16.47 -12.44
N LEU A 331 -20.37 -17.38 -11.52
CA LEU A 331 -19.14 -17.32 -10.72
C LEU A 331 -17.88 -17.47 -11.59
N GLN A 332 -17.90 -18.35 -12.58
CA GLN A 332 -16.79 -18.52 -13.51
C GLN A 332 -16.61 -17.31 -14.44
N ILE A 333 -17.70 -16.71 -14.93
CA ILE A 333 -17.64 -15.47 -15.72
C ILE A 333 -16.98 -14.34 -14.92
N ILE A 334 -17.36 -14.17 -13.64
CA ILE A 334 -16.74 -13.20 -12.74
C ILE A 334 -15.24 -13.49 -12.59
N SER A 335 -14.87 -14.74 -12.32
CA SER A 335 -13.46 -15.15 -12.18
C SER A 335 -12.63 -14.86 -13.44
N ILE A 336 -13.12 -15.24 -14.62
CA ILE A 336 -12.44 -15.02 -15.90
C ILE A 336 -12.33 -13.53 -16.23
N THR A 337 -13.37 -12.74 -15.93
CA THR A 337 -13.35 -11.28 -16.12
C THR A 337 -12.29 -10.64 -15.24
N CYS A 338 -12.24 -11.00 -13.95
CA CYS A 338 -11.23 -10.50 -13.03
C CYS A 338 -9.82 -10.97 -13.38
N LEU A 339 -9.66 -12.16 -13.99
CA LEU A 339 -8.38 -12.62 -14.53
C LEU A 339 -7.92 -11.71 -15.68
N ALA A 340 -8.81 -11.40 -16.63
CA ALA A 340 -8.50 -10.51 -17.74
C ALA A 340 -8.10 -9.11 -17.24
N ILE A 341 -8.81 -8.58 -16.24
CA ILE A 341 -8.45 -7.30 -15.59
C ILE A 341 -7.06 -7.37 -14.95
N SER A 342 -6.74 -8.48 -14.27
CA SER A 342 -5.43 -8.66 -13.60
C SER A 342 -4.30 -8.77 -14.61
N ILE A 343 -4.49 -9.50 -15.71
CA ILE A 343 -3.53 -9.58 -16.81
C ILE A 343 -3.30 -8.20 -17.42
N ALA A 344 -4.39 -7.46 -17.68
CA ALA A 344 -4.29 -6.11 -18.20
C ALA A 344 -3.49 -5.20 -17.25
N ALA A 345 -3.82 -5.21 -15.95
CA ALA A 345 -3.12 -4.46 -14.93
C ALA A 345 -1.63 -4.79 -14.84
N ALA A 346 -1.27 -6.08 -14.94
CA ALA A 346 0.12 -6.51 -14.97
C ALA A 346 0.86 -5.92 -16.18
N VAL A 347 0.28 -6.04 -17.39
CA VAL A 347 0.87 -5.50 -18.63
C VAL A 347 1.10 -3.99 -18.52
N GLY A 348 0.11 -3.24 -18.07
CA GLY A 348 0.21 -1.79 -17.90
C GLY A 348 1.30 -1.40 -16.90
N SER A 349 1.37 -2.08 -15.77
CA SER A 349 2.32 -1.77 -14.70
C SER A 349 3.77 -2.15 -15.08
N PHE A 350 3.99 -3.32 -15.69
CA PHE A 350 5.32 -3.69 -16.19
C PHE A 350 5.80 -2.75 -17.31
N ALA A 351 4.90 -2.34 -18.19
CA ALA A 351 5.25 -1.39 -19.23
C ALA A 351 5.58 0.00 -18.67
N GLY A 352 4.90 0.42 -17.59
CA GLY A 352 5.26 1.63 -16.84
C GLY A 352 6.65 1.53 -16.20
N VAL A 353 6.97 0.45 -15.48
CA VAL A 353 8.34 0.18 -14.98
C VAL A 353 9.37 0.25 -16.10
N ALA A 354 9.11 -0.41 -17.23
CA ALA A 354 10.05 -0.45 -18.35
C ALA A 354 10.29 0.93 -18.99
N LEU A 355 9.28 1.82 -18.95
CA LEU A 355 9.43 3.20 -19.41
C LEU A 355 10.22 4.04 -18.41
N ASP A 356 9.93 3.92 -17.12
CA ASP A 356 10.60 4.69 -16.07
C ASP A 356 12.06 4.26 -15.88
N LEU A 357 12.38 2.98 -16.06
CA LEU A 357 13.75 2.47 -16.02
C LEU A 357 14.65 3.05 -17.12
N LYS A 358 14.11 3.59 -18.21
CA LYS A 358 14.92 4.21 -19.28
C LYS A 358 15.56 5.53 -18.84
N THR A 359 14.93 6.23 -17.90
CA THR A 359 15.39 7.53 -17.41
C THR A 359 15.99 7.43 -16.01
N TYR A 360 15.63 6.39 -15.26
CA TYR A 360 16.07 6.16 -13.90
C TYR A 360 17.54 5.73 -13.80
N LYS A 361 18.28 6.34 -12.87
CA LYS A 361 19.63 5.92 -12.48
C LYS A 361 19.59 5.42 -11.03
N PRO A 362 19.81 4.11 -10.79
CA PRO A 362 19.83 3.55 -9.44
C PRO A 362 20.72 4.34 -8.50
N PHE A 363 20.22 4.55 -7.28
CA PHE A 363 20.93 5.23 -6.19
C PHE A 363 21.30 6.71 -6.41
N LYS A 364 20.93 7.31 -7.55
CA LYS A 364 21.15 8.73 -7.88
C LYS A 364 19.85 9.52 -8.03
N THR A 365 18.73 9.01 -7.53
CA THR A 365 17.43 9.66 -7.63
C THR A 365 17.45 11.03 -6.96
N SER A 366 17.18 12.07 -7.76
CA SER A 366 16.84 13.42 -7.30
C SER A 366 15.46 13.79 -7.86
N TYR A 367 14.52 14.14 -6.97
CA TYR A 367 13.15 14.58 -7.33
C TYR A 367 13.03 16.09 -7.57
#